data_AF-A0A2H0YN76-F1
#
_entry.id   AF-A0A2H0YN76-F1
#
_cell.length_a   1.000
_cell.length_b   1.000
_cell.length_c   1.000
_cell.angle_alpha   90.00
_cell.angle_beta   90.00
_cell.angle_gamma   90.00
#
_symmetry.space_group_name_H-M   'P 1'
#
loop_
_entity.id
_entity.type
_entity.pdbx_description
1 polymer ?
#
loop_
_entity_poly.entity_id
_entity_poly.type
_entity_poly.pdbx_seq_one_letter_code
_entity_poly.pdbx_strand_id
1 'polypeptide(L)' 'MDEKRKGEIALVLLKYRMGREGIRLTPDIKRDFGNIAKETGIPQDELKEFVKIFVEELLE' A
#
# COMPACT_ATOMS: atom_id res chain seq x y z
N MET A 1 -17.42 2.61 14.77
CA MET A 1 -16.62 1.71 13.91
C MET A 1 -15.21 1.70 14.46
N ASP A 2 -14.71 0.52 14.82
CA ASP A 2 -13.37 0.36 15.39
C ASP A 2 -12.27 0.49 14.32
N GLU A 3 -11.02 0.59 14.78
CA GLU A 3 -9.84 0.77 13.91
C GLU A 3 -9.62 -0.43 12.98
N LYS A 4 -9.92 -1.64 13.44
CA LYS A 4 -9.82 -2.85 12.61
C LYS A 4 -10.76 -2.72 11.41
N ARG A 5 -12.03 -2.36 11.65
CA ARG A 5 -13.03 -2.21 10.60
C ARG A 5 -12.71 -1.05 9.65
N LYS A 6 -12.13 0.04 10.14
CA LYS A 6 -11.63 1.13 9.28
C LYS A 6 -10.49 0.64 8.37
N GLY A 7 -9.56 -0.14 8.90
CA GLY A 7 -8.46 -0.74 8.13
C GLY A 7 -8.94 -1.67 7.03
N GLU A 8 -9.92 -2.53 7.33
CA GLU A 8 -10.56 -3.41 6.32
C GLU A 8 -11.18 -2.61 5.18
N ILE A 9 -11.92 -1.53 5.49
CA ILE A 9 -12.54 -0.67 4.47
C ILE A 9 -11.47 0.07 3.66
N ALA A 10 -10.43 0.58 4.31
CA ALA A 10 -9.32 1.27 3.64
C ALA A 10 -8.63 0.34 2.63
N LEU A 11 -8.40 -0.93 2.99
CA LEU A 11 -7.81 -1.93 2.11
C LEU A 11 -8.69 -2.20 0.88
N VAL A 12 -10.00 -2.37 1.06
CA VAL A 12 -10.95 -2.58 -0.05
C VAL A 12 -10.94 -1.41 -1.03
N LEU A 13 -10.98 -0.18 -0.52
CA LEU A 13 -10.95 1.02 -1.36
C LEU A 13 -9.63 1.15 -2.12
N LEU A 14 -8.51 0.81 -1.47
CA LEU A 14 -7.20 0.81 -2.11
C LEU A 14 -7.14 -0.21 -3.25
N LYS A 15 -7.59 -1.46 -3.03
CA LYS A 15 -7.67 -2.50 -4.07
C LYS A 15 -8.51 -2.04 -5.26
N TYR A 16 -9.71 -1.52 -4.99
CA TYR A 16 -10.61 -1.02 -6.02
C TYR A 16 -9.96 0.08 -6.88
N ARG A 17 -9.28 1.04 -6.22
CA ARG A 17 -8.59 2.13 -6.90
C ARG A 17 -7.45 1.63 -7.76
N MET A 18 -6.58 0.78 -7.22
CA MET A 18 -5.40 0.29 -7.92
C MET A 18 -5.77 -0.64 -9.09
N GLY A 19 -6.78 -1.49 -8.95
CA GLY A 19 -7.29 -2.31 -10.05
C GLY A 19 -7.88 -1.49 -11.20
N ARG A 20 -8.46 -0.32 -10.90
CA ARG A 20 -9.03 0.58 -11.92
C ARG A 20 -8.02 1.52 -12.57
N GLU A 21 -7.15 2.13 -11.78
CA GLU A 21 -6.21 3.18 -12.23
C GLU A 21 -4.88 2.58 -12.70
N GLY A 22 -4.64 1.30 -12.37
CA GLY A 22 -3.38 0.61 -12.61
C GLY A 22 -2.30 1.00 -11.60
N ILE A 23 -1.27 0.16 -11.48
CA ILE A 23 -0.11 0.44 -10.64
C ILE A 23 0.98 1.03 -11.54
N ARG A 24 1.34 2.30 -11.32
CA ARG A 24 2.54 2.89 -11.93
C ARG A 24 3.73 2.62 -11.02
N LEU A 25 4.49 1.58 -11.35
CA LEU A 25 5.79 1.34 -10.74
C LEU A 25 6.79 2.36 -11.31
N THR A 26 6.86 3.53 -10.70
CA THR A 26 7.88 4.53 -11.06
C THR A 26 9.23 4.16 -10.46
N PRO A 27 10.35 4.54 -11.10
CA PRO A 27 11.69 4.37 -10.51
C PRO A 27 11.83 5.03 -9.13
N ASP A 28 11.03 6.06 -8.86
CA ASP A 28 11.04 6.84 -7.63
C ASP A 28 10.33 6.16 -6.44
N ILE A 29 9.67 5.01 -6.65
CA ILE A 29 8.86 4.36 -5.60
C ILE A 29 9.69 4.01 -4.34
N LYS A 30 10.99 3.71 -4.51
CA LYS A 30 11.90 3.45 -3.40
C LYS A 30 12.14 4.69 -2.54
N ARG A 31 12.23 5.88 -3.17
CA ARG A 31 12.36 7.17 -2.46
C ARG A 31 11.06 7.49 -1.73
N ASP A 32 9.93 7.24 -2.38
CA ASP A 32 8.62 7.51 -1.79
C ASP A 32 8.37 6.65 -0.55
N PHE A 33 8.72 5.37 -0.57
CA PHE A 33 8.68 4.54 0.65
C PHE A 33 9.60 5.06 1.76
N GLY A 34 10.78 5.59 1.42
CA GLY A 34 11.66 6.21 2.39
C GLY A 34 11.06 7.47 3.04
N ASN A 35 10.31 8.27 2.28
CA ASN A 35 9.60 9.43 2.80
C ASN A 35 8.40 9.04 3.66
N ILE A 36 7.57 8.10 3.19
CA ILE A 36 6.42 7.57 3.93
C ILE A 36 6.87 7.00 5.27
N ALA A 37 7.98 6.23 5.30
CA ALA A 37 8.50 5.67 6.53
C ALA A 37 8.87 6.74 7.57
N LYS A 38 9.48 7.85 7.12
CA LYS A 38 9.80 8.99 7.99
C LYS A 38 8.56 9.73 8.50
N GLU A 39 7.56 9.89 7.66
CA GLU A 39 6.34 10.65 7.99
C GLU A 39 5.37 9.88 8.89
N THR A 40 5.28 8.56 8.70
CA THR A 40 4.30 7.71 9.38
C THR A 40 4.89 6.92 10.55
N GLY A 41 6.22 6.79 10.62
CA GLY A 41 6.91 5.92 11.57
C GLY A 41 6.84 4.43 11.22
N ILE A 42 6.22 4.06 10.09
CA ILE A 42 6.16 2.67 9.63
C ILE A 42 7.50 2.29 8.98
N PRO A 43 8.14 1.18 9.39
CA PRO A 43 9.38 0.73 8.78
C PRO A 43 9.28 0.56 7.26
N GLN A 44 10.31 0.98 6.53
CA GLN A 44 10.31 0.88 5.07
C GLN A 44 10.16 -0.57 4.57
N ASP A 45 10.70 -1.54 5.30
CA ASP A 45 10.61 -2.95 4.91
C ASP A 45 9.20 -3.51 5.13
N GLU A 46 8.49 -3.04 6.16
CA GLU A 46 7.08 -3.38 6.38
C GLU A 46 6.19 -2.83 5.27
N LEU A 47 6.43 -1.58 4.82
CA LEU A 47 5.75 -1.01 3.66
C LEU A 47 5.97 -1.84 2.38
N LYS A 48 7.20 -2.30 2.14
CA LYS A 48 7.52 -3.14 0.98
C LYS A 48 6.83 -4.50 1.05
N GLU A 49 6.86 -5.14 2.22
CA GLU A 49 6.21 -6.43 2.44
C GLU A 49 4.71 -6.32 2.21
N PHE A 50 4.07 -5.31 2.78
CA PHE A 50 2.65 -5.04 2.56
C PHE A 50 2.33 -4.81 1.08
N VAL A 51 3.10 -3.97 0.38
CA VAL A 51 2.87 -3.70 -1.04
C VAL A 51 3.07 -4.96 -1.89
N LYS A 52 4.05 -5.80 -1.55
CA LYS A 52 4.26 -7.08 -2.25
C LYS A 52 3.01 -7.98 -2.14
N ILE A 53 2.53 -8.21 -0.92
CA ILE A 53 1.31 -9.02 -0.67
C ILE A 53 0.13 -8.41 -1.42
N PHE A 54 -0.05 -7.10 -1.31
CA PHE A 54 -1.15 -6.39 -1.94
C PHE A 54 -1.14 -6.52 -3.48
N VAL A 55 0.04 -6.47 -4.11
CA VAL A 55 0.17 -6.64 -5.56
C VAL A 55 -0.08 -8.08 -5.98
N GLU A 56 0.42 -9.07 -5.23
CA GLU A 56 0.13 -10.49 -5.46
C GLU A 56 -1.39 -10.75 -5.44
N GLU A 57 -2.10 -10.23 -4.44
CA GLU A 57 -3.56 -10.34 -4.31
C GLU A 57 -4.36 -9.64 -5.42
N LEU A 58 -3.77 -8.68 -6.14
CA LEU A 58 -4.44 -8.01 -7.27
C LEU A 58 -4.24 -8.75 -8.60
N LEU A 59 -3.24 -9.63 -8.69
CA LEU A 59 -2.90 -10.39 -9.89
C LEU A 59 -3.57 -11.77 -9.92
N GLU A 60 -3.99 -12.30 -8.76
CA GLU A 60 -4.84 -13.49 -8.62
C GLU A 60 -6.32 -13.19 -8.92
#